data_AF-A0A7W8WHZ5-F1
#
_entry.id   AF-A0A7W8WHZ5-F1
#
_cell.length_a   1.000
_cell.length_b   1.000
_cell.length_c   1.000
_cell.angle_alpha   90.00
_cell.angle_beta   90.00
_cell.angle_gamma   90.00
#
_symmetry.space_group_name_H-M   'P 1'
#
loop_
_entity.id
_entity.type
_entity.pdbx_description
1 polymer ?
#
loop_
_entity_poly.entity_id
_entity_poly.type
_entity_poly.pdbx_seq_one_letter_code
_entity_poly.pdbx_strand_id
1 'polypeptide(L)'
;MSTTRRSSATRIRKEISNAARVLASSKPAPLEQAIRQMVGMPNKRITKAPAAPSPIEELFALHVRADKLPAPAREYQFDLQRKWRFDFCWPERRVAIEVEGGIHSGGRHTRGAGFEQDARKYLAATLAGWCVVRVTGKMVRDGSAIAAARELLTRHR
;
A
#
# COMPACT_ATOMS: atom_id res chain seq x y z
N MET A 1 0.63 -36.95 -27.10
CA MET A 1 -0.69 -36.63 -26.51
C MET A 1 -0.66 -35.19 -26.00
N SER A 2 -1.42 -34.30 -26.64
CA SER A 2 -1.42 -32.84 -26.41
C SER A 2 -2.77 -32.44 -25.81
N THR A 3 -2.79 -32.15 -24.52
CA THR A 3 -4.03 -31.90 -23.74
C THR A 3 -4.00 -30.59 -22.94
N THR A 4 -3.27 -29.57 -23.39
CA THR A 4 -3.14 -28.31 -22.59
C THR A 4 -3.67 -27.04 -23.28
N ARG A 5 -3.98 -27.05 -24.59
CA ARG A 5 -4.39 -25.81 -25.31
C ARG A 5 -5.89 -25.50 -25.34
N ARG A 6 -6.80 -26.50 -25.22
CA ARG A 6 -8.27 -26.26 -25.27
C ARG A 6 -8.86 -25.69 -23.97
N SER A 7 -8.19 -25.86 -22.83
CA SER A 7 -8.69 -25.49 -21.49
C SER A 7 -8.66 -23.96 -21.23
N SER A 8 -7.59 -23.28 -21.66
CA SER A 8 -7.40 -21.84 -21.38
C SER A 8 -8.34 -20.92 -22.16
N ALA A 9 -8.71 -21.25 -23.41
CA ALA A 9 -9.58 -20.40 -24.23
C ALA A 9 -11.03 -20.33 -23.69
N THR A 10 -11.51 -21.41 -23.09
CA THR A 10 -12.82 -21.46 -22.43
C THR A 10 -12.81 -20.68 -21.13
N ARG A 11 -11.71 -20.74 -20.37
CA ARG A 11 -11.52 -19.96 -19.14
C ARG A 11 -11.45 -18.46 -19.42
N ILE A 12 -10.69 -18.05 -20.44
CA ILE A 12 -10.61 -16.65 -20.90
C ILE A 12 -11.99 -16.14 -21.33
N ARG A 13 -12.72 -16.89 -22.16
CA ARG A 13 -14.08 -16.50 -22.57
C ARG A 13 -15.03 -16.32 -21.38
N LYS A 14 -14.93 -17.21 -20.39
CA LYS A 14 -15.74 -17.10 -19.16
C LYS A 14 -15.36 -15.87 -18.34
N GLU A 15 -14.07 -15.56 -18.20
CA GLU A 15 -13.60 -14.34 -17.52
C GLU A 15 -14.06 -13.07 -18.23
N ILE A 16 -13.95 -13.02 -19.57
CA ILE A 16 -14.43 -11.89 -20.38
C ILE A 16 -15.95 -11.72 -20.25
N SER A 17 -16.72 -12.80 -20.34
CA SER A 17 -18.18 -12.76 -20.18
C SER A 17 -18.60 -12.28 -18.79
N ASN A 18 -17.90 -12.74 -17.75
CA ASN A 18 -18.12 -12.29 -16.38
C ASN A 18 -17.79 -10.80 -16.21
N ALA A 19 -16.65 -10.33 -16.76
CA ALA A 19 -16.26 -8.93 -16.71
C ALA A 19 -17.28 -8.03 -17.43
N ALA A 20 -17.75 -8.42 -18.62
CA ALA A 20 -18.78 -7.71 -19.36
C ALA A 20 -20.08 -7.57 -18.54
N ARG A 21 -20.47 -8.63 -17.81
CA ARG A 21 -21.64 -8.58 -16.92
C ARG A 21 -21.45 -7.62 -15.75
N VAL A 22 -20.25 -7.54 -15.18
CA VAL A 22 -19.93 -6.59 -14.11
C VAL A 22 -20.00 -5.14 -14.63
N LEU A 23 -19.42 -4.88 -15.81
CA LEU A 23 -19.44 -3.56 -16.45
C LEU A 23 -20.85 -3.12 -16.88
N ALA A 24 -21.72 -4.05 -17.27
CA ALA A 24 -23.11 -3.78 -17.60
C ALA A 24 -24.00 -3.55 -16.36
N SER A 25 -23.51 -3.85 -15.15
CA SER A 25 -24.25 -3.59 -13.92
C SER A 25 -24.08 -2.13 -13.49
N SER A 26 -25.17 -1.50 -13.00
CA SER A 26 -25.15 -0.13 -12.48
C SER A 26 -24.57 -0.01 -11.06
N LYS A 27 -24.17 -1.14 -10.45
CA LYS A 27 -23.59 -1.15 -9.10
C LYS A 27 -22.11 -0.75 -9.20
N PRO A 28 -21.68 0.35 -8.56
CA PRO A 28 -20.28 0.76 -8.58
C PRO A 28 -19.40 -0.31 -7.93
N ALA A 29 -18.18 -0.46 -8.43
CA ALA A 29 -17.23 -1.36 -7.81
C ALA A 29 -17.00 -0.95 -6.34
N PRO A 30 -16.67 -1.89 -5.41
CA PRO A 30 -16.48 -1.55 -4.00
C PRO A 30 -15.48 -0.42 -3.77
N LEU A 31 -14.47 -0.30 -4.65
CA LEU A 31 -13.50 0.78 -4.60
C LEU A 31 -14.04 2.10 -5.15
N GLU A 32 -14.86 2.10 -6.20
CA GLU A 32 -15.50 3.34 -6.68
C GLU A 32 -16.44 3.93 -5.64
N GLN A 33 -17.17 3.08 -4.91
CA GLN A 33 -18.01 3.50 -3.81
C GLN A 33 -17.18 4.12 -2.67
N ALA A 34 -16.03 3.53 -2.35
CA ALA A 34 -15.09 4.06 -1.36
C ALA A 34 -14.43 5.37 -1.82
N ILE A 35 -13.95 5.45 -3.07
CA ILE A 35 -13.34 6.65 -3.65
C ILE A 35 -14.30 7.84 -3.55
N ARG A 36 -15.58 7.66 -3.93
CA ARG A 36 -16.61 8.72 -3.83
C ARG A 36 -16.78 9.25 -2.40
N GLN A 37 -16.45 8.46 -1.39
CA GLN A 37 -16.53 8.82 0.03
C GLN A 37 -15.19 9.36 0.58
N MET A 38 -14.07 9.16 -0.14
CA MET A 38 -12.71 9.55 0.26
C MET A 38 -12.25 10.92 -0.26
N VAL A 39 -12.87 11.48 -1.32
CA VAL A 39 -12.48 12.80 -1.86
C VAL A 39 -12.96 13.91 -0.91
N GLY A 40 -12.25 14.08 0.20
CA GLY A 40 -12.53 15.09 1.21
C GLY A 40 -11.84 14.81 2.54
N MET A 41 -10.75 15.55 2.77
CA MET A 41 -10.04 15.76 4.05
C MET A 41 -8.99 14.71 4.47
N PRO A 42 -7.74 15.14 4.75
CA PRO A 42 -6.92 14.47 5.76
C PRO A 42 -7.49 14.78 7.15
N ASN A 43 -7.72 13.77 8.01
CA ASN A 43 -8.16 14.03 9.40
C ASN A 43 -7.60 13.03 10.44
N LYS A 44 -7.66 13.51 11.69
CA LYS A 44 -6.86 13.24 12.90
C LYS A 44 -7.02 11.84 13.54
N ARG A 45 -5.92 11.42 14.20
CA ARG A 45 -5.62 10.20 15.01
C ARG A 45 -6.80 9.52 15.75
N ILE A 46 -6.79 8.17 15.82
CA ILE A 46 -7.63 7.35 16.75
C ILE A 46 -6.83 6.30 17.57
N THR A 47 -6.75 6.59 18.87
CA THR A 47 -6.85 5.84 20.16
C THR A 47 -6.51 4.36 20.39
N LYS A 48 -6.15 3.51 19.41
CA LYS A 48 -5.61 2.17 19.77
C LYS A 48 -4.10 2.23 19.85
N ALA A 49 -3.52 1.81 20.98
CA ALA A 49 -2.07 1.73 21.11
C ALA A 49 -1.52 0.90 19.94
N PRO A 50 -0.63 1.47 19.10
CA PRO A 50 -0.05 0.72 18.00
C PRO A 50 0.68 -0.50 18.58
N ALA A 51 0.75 -1.57 17.79
CA ALA A 51 1.66 -2.66 18.13
C ALA A 51 3.07 -2.07 18.27
N ALA A 52 3.89 -2.66 19.15
CA ALA A 52 5.26 -2.23 19.28
C ALA A 52 5.94 -2.25 17.90
N PRO A 53 6.66 -1.19 17.52
CA PRO A 53 7.25 -1.08 16.20
C PRO A 53 8.25 -2.22 15.98
N SER A 54 8.29 -2.75 14.75
CA SER A 54 9.19 -3.85 14.45
C SER A 54 10.66 -3.38 14.50
N PRO A 55 11.63 -4.27 14.80
CA PRO A 55 13.05 -3.89 14.81
C PRO A 55 13.53 -3.26 13.50
N ILE A 56 12.92 -3.64 12.38
CA ILE A 56 13.27 -3.10 11.07
C ILE A 56 12.68 -1.71 10.81
N GLU A 57 11.49 -1.42 11.34
CA GLU A 57 10.96 -0.07 11.34
C GLU A 57 11.78 0.86 12.24
N GLU A 58 12.24 0.39 13.40
CA GLU A 58 13.11 1.18 14.27
C GLU A 58 14.46 1.47 13.62
N LEU A 59 15.03 0.52 12.88
CA LEU A 59 16.23 0.75 12.09
C LEU A 59 15.98 1.81 11.00
N PHE A 60 14.85 1.76 10.30
CA PHE A 60 14.51 2.80 9.32
C PHE A 60 14.33 4.17 9.98
N ALA A 61 13.65 4.24 11.12
CA ALA A 61 13.50 5.47 11.89
C ALA A 61 14.85 6.04 12.35
N LEU A 62 15.81 5.19 12.71
CA LEU A 62 17.19 5.60 12.98
C LEU A 62 17.86 6.18 11.74
N HIS A 63 17.72 5.56 10.56
CA HIS A 63 18.27 6.07 9.31
C HIS A 63 17.72 7.46 8.96
N VAL A 64 16.41 7.67 9.13
CA VAL A 64 15.77 8.98 8.92
C VAL A 64 16.41 10.06 9.80
N ARG A 65 16.64 9.76 11.09
CA ARG A 65 17.28 10.70 12.02
C ARG A 65 18.74 10.96 11.65
N ALA A 66 19.50 9.90 11.35
CA ALA A 66 20.91 10.00 10.97
C ALA A 66 21.11 10.82 9.68
N ASP A 67 20.18 10.69 8.73
CA ASP A 67 20.18 11.41 7.45
C ASP A 67 19.62 12.84 7.56
N LYS A 68 19.15 13.24 8.75
CA LYS A 68 18.55 14.56 9.03
C LYS A 68 17.34 14.91 8.15
N LEU A 69 16.60 13.89 7.71
CA LEU A 69 15.32 14.11 7.03
C LEU A 69 14.28 14.64 8.02
N PRO A 70 13.23 15.34 7.54
CA PRO A 70 12.11 15.72 8.39
C PRO A 70 11.53 14.50 9.10
N ALA A 71 11.07 14.66 10.34
CA ALA A 71 10.50 13.56 11.09
C ALA A 71 9.19 13.06 10.41
N PRO A 72 9.09 11.77 10.05
CA PRO A 72 7.87 11.22 9.48
C PRO A 72 6.81 11.04 10.56
N ALA A 73 5.55 11.18 10.16
CA ALA A 73 4.44 10.63 10.92
C ALA A 73 4.47 9.09 10.82
N ARG A 74 4.24 8.41 11.93
CA ARG A 74 4.17 6.95 12.00
C ARG A 74 2.74 6.47 12.14
N GLU A 75 2.44 5.27 11.63
CA GLU A 75 1.10 4.67 11.69
C GLU A 75 0.00 5.63 11.21
N TYR A 76 0.30 6.41 10.16
CA TYR A 76 -0.58 7.48 9.71
C TYR A 76 -1.80 6.90 8.99
N GLN A 77 -2.98 7.08 9.58
CA GLN A 77 -4.23 6.65 8.97
C GLN A 77 -4.65 7.60 7.85
N PHE A 78 -4.52 7.16 6.60
CA PHE A 78 -4.90 7.97 5.44
C PHE A 78 -6.33 7.70 4.95
N ASP A 79 -6.95 6.62 5.42
CA ASP A 79 -8.29 6.19 5.01
C ASP A 79 -9.21 6.05 6.25
N LEU A 80 -10.35 6.76 6.24
CA LEU A 80 -11.28 6.79 7.37
C LEU A 80 -12.18 5.55 7.49
N GLN A 81 -12.44 4.86 6.38
CA GLN A 81 -13.41 3.76 6.34
C GLN A 81 -12.77 2.40 6.64
N ARG A 82 -11.62 2.16 6.02
CA ARG A 82 -10.86 0.91 6.08
C ARG A 82 -9.77 0.96 7.14
N LYS A 83 -9.52 2.13 7.72
CA LYS A 83 -8.50 2.38 8.77
C LYS A 83 -7.11 1.97 8.32
N TRP A 84 -6.81 2.13 7.03
CA TRP A 84 -5.48 1.86 6.49
C TRP A 84 -4.49 2.89 7.00
N ARG A 85 -3.31 2.38 7.37
CA ARG A 85 -2.20 3.16 7.92
C ARG A 85 -0.95 2.92 7.09
N PHE A 86 -0.11 3.94 6.99
CA PHE A 86 1.28 3.83 6.53
C PHE A 86 2.21 3.66 7.73
N ASP A 87 3.23 2.83 7.61
CA ASP A 87 4.27 2.70 8.64
C ASP A 87 4.96 4.06 8.88
N PHE A 88 5.32 4.77 7.79
CA PHE A 88 5.91 6.10 7.80
C PHE A 88 5.34 6.98 6.69
N CYS A 89 5.14 8.26 6.95
CA CYS A 89 4.81 9.23 5.89
C CYS A 89 5.20 10.67 6.23
N TRP A 90 5.22 11.50 5.19
CA TRP A 90 5.31 12.95 5.26
C TRP A 90 4.03 13.54 4.66
N PRO A 91 2.98 13.80 5.48
CA PRO A 91 1.65 14.13 4.97
C PRO A 91 1.60 15.37 4.08
N GLU A 92 2.37 16.40 4.44
CA GLU A 92 2.45 17.65 3.68
C GLU A 92 2.97 17.42 2.25
N ARG A 93 3.84 16.41 2.08
CA ARG A 93 4.47 16.06 0.80
C ARG A 93 3.78 14.92 0.07
N ARG A 94 2.75 14.31 0.68
CA ARG A 94 2.06 13.11 0.16
C ARG A 94 3.01 11.95 -0.16
N VAL A 95 4.09 11.78 0.61
CA VAL A 95 5.05 10.66 0.47
C VAL A 95 4.85 9.68 1.62
N ALA A 96 4.82 8.38 1.34
CA ALA A 96 4.75 7.32 2.34
C ALA A 96 5.75 6.19 2.06
N ILE A 97 6.28 5.59 3.14
CA ILE A 97 7.15 4.43 3.13
C ILE A 97 6.48 3.31 3.94
N GLU A 98 6.37 2.13 3.33
CA GLU A 98 5.85 0.90 3.94
C GLU A 98 6.97 -0.13 4.02
N VAL A 99 7.27 -0.59 5.22
CA VAL A 99 8.35 -1.54 5.50
C VAL A 99 7.77 -2.96 5.53
N GLU A 100 7.88 -3.63 4.40
CA GLU A 100 7.37 -4.98 4.19
C GLU A 100 8.25 -6.01 4.93
N GLY A 101 7.77 -6.44 6.11
CA GLY A 101 8.33 -7.54 6.87
C GLY A 101 7.87 -8.92 6.37
N GLY A 102 8.68 -9.96 6.63
CA GLY A 102 8.23 -11.35 6.47
C GLY A 102 7.87 -11.79 5.04
N ILE A 103 8.41 -11.12 4.01
CA ILE A 103 8.11 -11.42 2.60
C ILE A 103 8.42 -12.87 2.17
N HIS A 104 9.29 -13.57 2.91
CA HIS A 104 9.65 -14.98 2.66
C HIS A 104 8.94 -15.97 3.61
N SER A 105 8.12 -15.49 4.53
CA SER A 105 7.58 -16.30 5.64
C SER A 105 6.20 -16.91 5.35
N GLY A 106 5.68 -16.83 4.11
CA GLY A 106 4.35 -17.35 3.77
C GLY A 106 3.20 -16.67 4.52
N GLY A 107 3.43 -15.45 5.01
CA GLY A 107 2.52 -14.69 5.87
C GLY A 107 1.32 -14.09 5.14
N ARG A 108 0.62 -13.19 5.83
CA ARG A 108 -0.58 -12.49 5.33
C ARG A 108 -0.38 -11.90 3.93
N HIS A 109 0.75 -11.22 3.70
CA HIS A 109 1.04 -10.50 2.46
C HIS A 109 1.28 -11.40 1.25
N THR A 110 1.65 -12.67 1.47
CA THR A 110 1.91 -13.64 0.39
C THR A 110 0.71 -14.54 0.11
N ARG A 111 -0.34 -14.50 0.94
CA ARG A 111 -1.60 -15.21 0.70
C ARG A 111 -2.50 -14.36 -0.21
N GLY A 112 -3.19 -14.98 -1.18
CA GLY A 112 -3.98 -14.28 -2.20
C GLY A 112 -4.96 -13.24 -1.63
N ALA A 113 -5.68 -13.58 -0.56
CA ALA A 113 -6.61 -12.64 0.09
C ALA A 113 -5.92 -11.43 0.76
N GLY A 114 -4.71 -11.61 1.31
CA GLY A 114 -3.95 -10.51 1.91
C GLY A 114 -3.34 -9.61 0.83
N PHE A 115 -2.77 -10.22 -0.21
CA PHE A 115 -2.28 -9.49 -1.38
C PHE A 115 -3.36 -8.63 -2.03
N GLU A 116 -4.58 -9.16 -2.21
CA GLU A 116 -5.70 -8.36 -2.73
C GLU A 116 -6.09 -7.17 -1.83
N GLN A 117 -5.97 -7.31 -0.51
CA GLN A 117 -6.24 -6.19 0.41
C GLN A 117 -5.16 -5.13 0.29
N ASP A 118 -3.89 -5.54 0.18
CA ASP A 118 -2.76 -4.63 -0.01
C ASP A 118 -2.88 -3.90 -1.36
N ALA A 119 -3.22 -4.61 -2.43
CA ALA A 119 -3.47 -4.01 -3.74
C ALA A 119 -4.57 -2.94 -3.69
N ARG A 120 -5.68 -3.20 -2.97
CA ARG A 120 -6.74 -2.20 -2.76
C ARG A 120 -6.26 -0.99 -1.95
N LYS A 121 -5.48 -1.22 -0.89
CA LYS A 121 -4.88 -0.16 -0.06
C LYS A 121 -4.00 0.76 -0.90
N TYR A 122 -3.08 0.19 -1.67
CA TYR A 122 -2.16 0.96 -2.49
C TYR A 122 -2.86 1.71 -3.62
N LEU A 123 -3.85 1.10 -4.26
CA LEU A 123 -4.66 1.78 -5.27
C LEU A 123 -5.41 2.99 -4.66
N ALA A 124 -6.00 2.82 -3.48
CA ALA A 124 -6.68 3.92 -2.79
C ALA A 124 -5.71 5.04 -2.39
N ALA A 125 -4.52 4.70 -1.91
CA ALA A 125 -3.48 5.69 -1.60
C ALA A 125 -3.08 6.50 -2.84
N THR A 126 -2.82 5.82 -3.97
CA THR A 126 -2.49 6.47 -5.24
C THR A 126 -3.59 7.43 -5.69
N LEU A 127 -4.85 7.00 -5.63
CA LEU A 127 -6.00 7.85 -6.00
C LEU A 127 -6.19 9.04 -5.06
N ALA A 128 -5.77 8.92 -3.80
CA ALA A 128 -5.72 10.01 -2.84
C ALA A 128 -4.46 10.91 -3.00
N GLY A 129 -3.70 10.73 -4.09
CA GLY A 129 -2.53 11.55 -4.45
C GLY A 129 -1.25 11.20 -3.69
N TRP A 130 -1.18 10.05 -3.03
CA TRP A 130 0.02 9.62 -2.33
C TRP A 130 1.03 8.96 -3.27
N CYS A 131 2.30 9.36 -3.15
CA CYS A 131 3.43 8.57 -3.58
C CYS A 131 3.79 7.58 -2.47
N VAL A 132 3.44 6.31 -2.66
CA VAL A 132 3.72 5.23 -1.71
C VAL A 132 4.84 4.36 -2.26
N VAL A 133 5.90 4.17 -1.48
CA VAL A 133 6.98 3.23 -1.79
C VAL A 133 7.04 2.12 -0.75
N ARG A 134 7.08 0.89 -1.25
CA ARG A 134 7.22 -0.31 -0.44
C ARG A 134 8.67 -0.74 -0.43
N VAL A 135 9.24 -0.91 0.75
CA VAL A 135 10.64 -1.32 0.94
C VAL A 135 10.69 -2.60 1.74
N THR A 136 11.68 -3.43 1.45
CA THR A 136 11.89 -4.67 2.22
C THR A 136 12.85 -4.42 3.37
N GLY A 137 12.88 -5.33 4.35
CA GLY A 137 13.89 -5.25 5.40
C GLY A 137 15.34 -5.35 4.90
N LYS A 138 15.59 -5.95 3.72
CA LYS A 138 16.91 -5.91 3.08
C LYS A 138 17.26 -4.49 2.64
N MET A 139 16.33 -3.81 1.98
CA MET A 139 16.49 -2.43 1.50
C MET A 139 16.65 -1.43 2.65
N VAL A 140 16.03 -1.69 3.81
CA VAL A 140 16.29 -0.88 5.01
C VAL A 140 17.72 -1.08 5.46
N ARG A 141 18.19 -2.34 5.57
CA ARG A 141 19.55 -2.67 6.05
C ARG A 141 20.67 -2.18 5.12
N ASP A 142 20.48 -2.25 3.81
CA ASP A 142 21.49 -1.84 2.83
C ASP A 142 21.44 -0.33 2.49
N GLY A 143 20.52 0.43 3.12
CA GLY A 143 20.38 1.87 2.95
C GLY A 143 19.56 2.30 1.72
N SER A 144 19.12 1.38 0.87
CA SER A 144 18.30 1.72 -0.30
C SER A 144 16.98 2.41 0.09
N ALA A 145 16.39 2.03 1.22
CA ALA A 145 15.13 2.62 1.68
C ALA A 145 15.27 4.11 2.05
N ILE A 146 16.36 4.49 2.75
CA ILE A 146 16.59 5.88 3.14
C ILE A 146 16.97 6.74 1.94
N ALA A 147 17.75 6.20 1.00
CA ALA A 147 18.06 6.87 -0.25
C ALA A 147 16.80 7.19 -1.07
N ALA A 148 15.87 6.23 -1.17
CA ALA A 148 14.58 6.45 -1.82
C ALA A 148 13.76 7.55 -1.13
N ALA A 149 13.68 7.52 0.21
CA ALA A 149 12.96 8.55 0.96
C ALA A 149 13.53 9.95 0.71
N ARG A 150 14.86 10.11 0.76
CA ARG A 150 15.54 11.39 0.48
C ARG A 150 15.20 11.95 -0.90
N GLU A 151 15.24 11.09 -1.92
CA GLU A 151 14.95 11.47 -3.30
C GLU A 151 13.47 11.90 -3.45
N LEU A 152 12.54 11.14 -2.89
CA LEU A 152 11.11 11.45 -2.97
C LEU A 152 10.78 12.77 -2.29
N LEU A 153 11.34 13.01 -1.11
CA LEU A 153 11.13 14.28 -0.41
C LEU A 153 11.71 15.46 -1.18
N THR A 154 12.76 15.25 -1.97
CA THR A 154 13.32 16.30 -2.83
C THR A 154 12.39 16.64 -4.00
N ARG A 155 11.74 15.63 -4.59
CA ARG A 155 10.81 15.79 -5.74
C ARG A 155 9.43 16.33 -5.35
N HIS A 156 8.93 15.95 -4.16
CA HIS A 156 7.62 16.34 -3.67
C HIS A 156 7.75 17.47 -2.62
N ARG A 157 7.99 18.70 -3.10
CA ARG A 157 8.10 19.89 -2.23
C ARG A 157 6.74 20.49 -1.90
#